data_AF-A0A0H3AYJ1-F1
#
_entry.id   AF-A0A0H3AYJ1-F1
#
_cell.length_a   1.000
_cell.length_b   1.000
_cell.length_c   1.000
_cell.angle_alpha   90.00
_cell.angle_beta   90.00
_cell.angle_gamma   90.00
#
_symmetry.space_group_name_H-M   'P 1'
#
loop_
_entity.id
_entity.type
_entity.pdbx_description
1 polymer ?
#
loop_
_entity_poly.entity_id
_entity_poly.type
_entity_poly.pdbx_seq_one_letter_code
_entity_poly.pdbx_strand_id
1 'polypeptide(L)'
;MLIDPSTRDYTGERINTLANAVYLCLMVPLGSWWADISLGSRLHELAREKDVPRVDTLARQYAEQALQRLIDDNRATAITVTATRLMPGWLLLHIVVETASNQSETFRHQVRVA
;
A
#
# COMPACT_ATOMS: atom_id res chain seq x y z
N MET A 1 -3.54 17.49 3.89
CA MET A 1 -4.89 16.91 3.85
C MET A 1 -4.76 15.41 3.68
N LEU A 2 -5.51 14.63 4.44
CA LEU A 2 -5.59 13.18 4.31
C LEU A 2 -6.30 12.81 2.99
N ILE A 3 -5.77 11.82 2.29
CA ILE A 3 -6.43 11.19 1.15
C ILE A 3 -7.23 10.00 1.68
N ASP A 4 -8.51 9.93 1.33
CA ASP A 4 -9.31 8.74 1.59
C ASP A 4 -8.94 7.64 0.57
N PRO A 5 -8.41 6.48 1.01
CA PRO A 5 -7.99 5.41 0.10
C PRO A 5 -9.12 4.77 -0.70
N SER A 6 -10.37 4.93 -0.26
CA SER A 6 -11.55 4.32 -0.88
C SER A 6 -12.17 5.22 -1.96
N THR A 7 -12.27 6.53 -1.70
CA THR A 7 -12.85 7.51 -2.64
C THR A 7 -11.80 8.19 -3.51
N ARG A 8 -10.54 8.23 -3.04
CA ARG A 8 -9.40 8.96 -3.63
C ARG A 8 -9.51 10.49 -3.55
N ASP A 9 -10.47 10.99 -2.78
CA ASP A 9 -10.65 12.42 -2.52
C ASP A 9 -9.92 12.84 -1.24
N TYR A 10 -9.77 14.15 -1.05
CA TYR A 10 -9.28 14.70 0.20
C TYR A 10 -10.40 14.77 1.24
N THR A 11 -10.15 14.28 2.45
CA THR A 11 -11.12 14.36 3.56
C THR A 11 -11.18 15.74 4.21
N GLY A 12 -10.27 16.66 3.83
CA GLY A 12 -10.14 17.99 4.45
C GLY A 12 -9.36 17.98 5.78
N GLU A 13 -9.09 16.80 6.35
CA GLU A 13 -8.39 16.68 7.63
C GLU A 13 -6.88 16.84 7.48
N ARG A 14 -6.24 17.49 8.45
CA ARG A 14 -4.79 17.58 8.54
C ARG A 14 -4.27 16.45 9.41
N ILE A 15 -3.40 15.62 8.83
CA ILE A 15 -2.79 14.48 9.51
C ILE A 15 -1.29 14.67 9.66
N ASN A 16 -0.75 14.09 10.74
CA ASN A 16 0.69 13.94 10.96
C ASN A 16 1.14 12.47 10.79
N THR A 17 0.26 11.61 10.27
CA THR A 17 0.46 10.17 10.09
C THR A 17 1.10 9.85 8.74
N LEU A 18 1.49 8.60 8.53
CA LEU A 18 2.06 8.13 7.26
C LEU A 18 1.02 7.75 6.21
N ALA A 19 -0.27 7.96 6.47
CA ALA A 19 -1.38 7.50 5.65
C ALA A 19 -1.23 7.87 4.16
N ASN A 20 -0.93 9.13 3.86
CA ASN A 20 -0.75 9.58 2.48
C ASN A 20 0.46 8.92 1.81
N ALA A 21 1.55 8.76 2.55
CA ALA A 21 2.78 8.17 2.01
C ALA A 21 2.57 6.68 1.69
N VAL A 22 1.91 5.95 2.61
CA VAL A 22 1.50 4.55 2.41
C VAL A 22 0.58 4.45 1.20
N TYR A 23 -0.45 5.29 1.10
CA TYR A 23 -1.38 5.28 -0.02
C TYR A 23 -0.68 5.51 -1.36
N LEU A 24 0.20 6.51 -1.45
CA LEU A 24 0.95 6.81 -2.67
C LEU A 24 1.89 5.67 -3.08
N CYS A 25 2.62 5.07 -2.13
CA CYS A 25 3.51 3.95 -2.44
C CYS A 25 2.72 2.74 -2.99
N LEU A 26 1.51 2.49 -2.51
CA LEU A 26 0.70 1.37 -2.97
C LEU A 26 -0.04 1.66 -4.29
N MET A 27 -0.64 2.85 -4.43
CA MET A 27 -1.51 3.19 -5.56
C MET A 27 -0.73 3.49 -6.85
N VAL A 28 0.41 4.19 -6.74
CA VAL A 28 1.15 4.65 -7.92
C VAL A 28 1.77 3.45 -8.64
N PRO A 29 1.56 3.29 -9.95
CA PRO A 29 2.26 2.27 -10.72
C PRO A 29 3.78 2.51 -10.68
N LEU A 30 4.54 1.49 -10.29
CA LEU A 30 6.01 1.58 -10.24
C LEU A 30 6.58 2.06 -11.59
N GLY A 31 7.46 3.06 -11.55
CA GLY A 31 8.07 3.64 -12.75
C GLY A 31 7.24 4.71 -13.47
N SER A 32 6.00 4.97 -13.05
CA SER A 32 5.13 5.96 -13.71
C SER A 32 5.24 7.39 -13.13
N TRP A 33 5.79 7.54 -11.93
CA TRP A 33 5.91 8.84 -11.28
C TRP A 33 7.11 9.64 -11.82
N TRP A 34 6.82 10.82 -12.36
CA TRP A 34 7.80 11.65 -13.08
C TRP A 34 8.98 12.14 -12.22
N ALA A 35 8.75 12.39 -10.93
CA ALA A 35 9.80 12.93 -10.06
C ALA A 35 10.72 11.83 -9.51
N ASP A 36 10.22 10.60 -9.46
CA ASP A 36 10.95 9.47 -8.87
C ASP A 36 10.35 8.15 -9.37
N ILE A 37 11.05 7.50 -10.29
CA ILE A 37 10.65 6.23 -10.90
C ILE A 37 10.65 5.05 -9.92
N SER A 38 11.32 5.18 -8.77
CA SER A 38 11.32 4.14 -7.73
C SER A 38 10.05 4.17 -6.88
N LEU A 39 9.26 5.25 -6.97
CA LEU A 39 7.99 5.34 -6.26
C LEU A 39 6.94 4.43 -6.90
N GLY A 40 6.21 3.72 -6.04
CA GLY A 40 5.00 2.99 -6.42
C GLY A 40 5.11 1.49 -6.20
N SER A 41 4.09 0.78 -6.66
CA SER A 41 3.98 -0.67 -6.52
C SER A 41 3.64 -1.34 -7.85
N ARG A 42 3.88 -2.66 -7.87
CA ARG A 42 3.46 -3.56 -8.95
C ARG A 42 2.05 -4.13 -8.74
N LEU A 43 1.29 -3.62 -7.76
CA LEU A 43 -0.07 -4.08 -7.47
C LEU A 43 -1.02 -3.89 -8.67
N HIS A 44 -0.76 -2.88 -9.50
CA HIS A 44 -1.53 -2.62 -10.72
C HIS A 44 -1.41 -3.75 -11.77
N GLU A 45 -0.33 -4.55 -11.73
CA GLU A 45 -0.14 -5.70 -12.63
C GLU A 45 -1.10 -6.85 -12.26
N LEU A 46 -1.45 -6.97 -10.98
CA LEU A 46 -2.31 -8.05 -10.47
C LEU A 46 -3.74 -7.96 -10.98
N ALA A 47 -4.18 -6.79 -11.43
CA ALA A 47 -5.52 -6.59 -12.00
C ALA A 47 -5.78 -7.42 -13.27
N ARG A 48 -4.74 -8.02 -13.87
CA ARG A 48 -4.82 -8.91 -15.03
C ARG A 48 -4.37 -10.34 -14.73
N GLU A 49 -3.84 -10.58 -13.52
CA GLU A 49 -3.38 -11.90 -13.09
C GLU A 49 -4.55 -12.74 -12.64
N LYS A 50 -4.49 -14.05 -12.91
CA LYS A 50 -5.55 -14.99 -12.56
C LYS A 50 -5.72 -15.08 -11.04
N ASP A 51 -6.95 -15.08 -10.57
CA ASP A 51 -7.29 -15.13 -9.15
C ASP A 51 -7.02 -16.50 -8.51
N VAL A 52 -5.75 -16.76 -8.20
CA VAL A 52 -5.25 -17.99 -7.57
C VAL A 52 -4.48 -17.67 -6.28
N PRO A 53 -4.36 -18.62 -5.32
CA PRO A 53 -3.73 -18.37 -4.02
C PRO A 53 -2.29 -17.81 -4.07
N ARG A 54 -1.55 -18.09 -5.15
CA ARG A 54 -0.21 -17.52 -5.36
C ARG A 54 -0.24 -15.98 -5.47
N VAL A 55 -1.31 -15.41 -6.02
CA VAL A 55 -1.45 -13.95 -6.17
C VAL A 55 -1.56 -13.26 -4.82
N ASP A 56 -2.14 -13.89 -3.81
CA ASP A 56 -2.22 -13.36 -2.44
C ASP A 56 -0.80 -13.11 -1.89
N THR A 57 0.14 -14.03 -2.18
CA THR A 57 1.55 -13.89 -1.80
C THR A 57 2.24 -12.79 -2.61
N LEU A 58 1.97 -12.69 -3.91
CA LEU A 58 2.53 -11.63 -4.76
C LEU A 58 2.05 -10.24 -4.33
N ALA A 59 0.77 -10.10 -4.00
CA ALA A 59 0.18 -8.86 -3.52
C ALA A 59 0.87 -8.39 -2.23
N ARG A 60 1.09 -9.31 -1.28
CA ARG A 60 1.86 -9.02 -0.06
C ARG A 60 3.28 -8.56 -0.39
N GLN A 61 4.02 -9.33 -1.21
CA GLN A 61 5.41 -9.03 -1.56
C GLN A 61 5.56 -7.69 -2.30
N TYR A 62 4.67 -7.38 -3.24
CA TYR A 62 4.69 -6.11 -3.97
C TYR A 62 4.38 -4.92 -3.08
N ALA A 63 3.48 -5.09 -2.11
CA ALA A 63 3.21 -4.06 -1.12
C ALA A 63 4.38 -3.86 -0.15
N GLU A 64 5.00 -4.94 0.35
CA GLU A 64 6.21 -4.87 1.18
C GLU A 64 7.35 -4.15 0.44
N GLN A 65 7.61 -4.50 -0.82
CA GLN A 65 8.63 -3.85 -1.63
C GLN A 65 8.36 -2.35 -1.81
N ALA A 66 7.11 -1.96 -2.10
CA ALA A 66 6.76 -0.56 -2.28
C ALA A 66 6.89 0.25 -0.98
N LEU A 67 6.56 -0.36 0.16
CA LEU A 67 6.58 0.28 1.47
C LEU A 67 7.97 0.30 2.11
N GLN A 68 8.92 -0.51 1.63
CA GLN A 68 10.31 -0.52 2.10
C GLN A 68 10.94 0.88 2.10
N ARG A 69 10.57 1.72 1.13
CA ARG A 69 10.97 3.13 1.06
C ARG A 69 10.73 3.90 2.37
N LEU A 70 9.63 3.63 3.06
CA LEU A 70 9.31 4.33 4.31
C LEU A 70 10.27 3.96 5.45
N ILE A 71 10.82 2.75 5.42
CA ILE A 71 11.86 2.30 6.33
C ILE A 71 13.19 2.94 5.94
N ASP A 72 13.52 2.92 4.65
CA ASP A 72 14.78 3.49 4.12
C ASP A 72 14.86 5.00 4.38
N ASP A 73 13.74 5.72 4.30
CA ASP A 73 13.60 7.14 4.63
C ASP A 73 13.57 7.40 6.15
N ASN A 74 13.75 6.39 7.01
CA ASN A 74 13.63 6.43 8.48
C ASN A 74 12.30 6.99 9.00
N ARG A 75 11.22 6.84 8.23
CA ARG A 75 9.87 7.28 8.61
C ARG A 75 9.11 6.21 9.39
N ALA A 76 9.38 4.94 9.08
CA ALA A 76 8.88 3.76 9.77
C ALA A 76 10.04 2.92 10.30
N THR A 77 9.82 2.22 11.41
CA THR A 77 10.79 1.27 11.99
C THR A 77 10.50 -0.16 11.54
N ALA A 78 9.23 -0.50 11.36
CA ALA A 78 8.80 -1.80 10.86
C ALA A 78 7.48 -1.69 10.10
N ILE A 79 7.29 -2.57 9.12
CA ILE A 79 6.06 -2.65 8.34
C ILE A 79 5.69 -4.12 8.18
N THR A 80 4.44 -4.45 8.52
CA THR A 80 3.87 -5.79 8.35
C THR A 80 2.70 -5.71 7.38
N VAL A 81 2.68 -6.59 6.37
CA VAL A 81 1.59 -6.67 5.39
C VAL A 81 0.96 -8.05 5.42
N THR A 82 -0.35 -8.09 5.56
CA THR A 82 -1.15 -9.32 5.44
C THR A 82 -2.12 -9.17 4.28
N ALA A 83 -2.13 -10.12 3.36
CA ALA A 83 -3.11 -10.18 2.28
C ALA A 83 -4.23 -11.15 2.64
N THR A 84 -5.46 -10.67 2.62
CA THR A 84 -6.66 -11.48 2.88
C THR A 84 -7.60 -11.38 1.70
N ARG A 85 -8.18 -12.52 1.31
CA ARG A 85 -9.17 -12.58 0.25
C ARG A 85 -10.50 -12.03 0.74
N LEU A 86 -11.02 -10.99 0.08
CA LEU A 86 -12.29 -10.36 0.46
C LEU A 86 -13.46 -11.01 -0.26
N MET A 87 -13.33 -11.16 -1.59
CA MET A 87 -14.30 -11.77 -2.49
C MET A 87 -13.59 -12.17 -3.79
N PRO A 88 -14.19 -12.98 -4.68
CA PRO A 88 -13.58 -13.31 -5.97
C PRO A 88 -13.15 -12.05 -6.73
N GLY A 89 -11.89 -12.02 -7.17
CA GLY A 89 -11.28 -10.89 -7.87
C GLY A 89 -10.84 -9.71 -6.98
N TRP A 90 -10.89 -9.85 -5.64
CA TRP A 90 -10.48 -8.79 -4.71
C TRP A 90 -9.70 -9.30 -3.50
N LEU A 91 -8.55 -8.67 -3.28
CA LEU A 91 -7.73 -8.82 -2.09
C LEU A 91 -7.79 -7.56 -1.22
N LEU A 92 -7.75 -7.75 0.08
CA LEU A 92 -7.58 -6.70 1.07
C LEU A 92 -6.21 -6.85 1.70
N LEU A 93 -5.37 -5.83 1.52
CA LEU A 93 -4.11 -5.71 2.23
C LEU A 93 -4.37 -5.00 3.57
N HIS A 94 -3.97 -5.65 4.65
CA HIS A 94 -3.89 -5.08 5.98
C HIS A 94 -2.43 -4.73 6.27
N ILE A 95 -2.14 -3.44 6.40
CA ILE A 95 -0.79 -2.93 6.60
C ILE A 95 -0.71 -2.35 8.01
N VAL A 96 0.27 -2.80 8.77
CA VAL A 96 0.62 -2.24 10.09
C VAL A 96 1.98 -1.58 9.96
N VAL A 97 2.05 -0.29 10.27
CA VAL A 97 3.28 0.51 10.23
C VAL A 97 3.63 0.92 11.64
N GLU A 98 4.85 0.59 12.07
CA GLU A 98 5.43 1.07 13.32
C GLU A 98 6.27 2.31 13.02
N THR A 99 6.03 3.38 13.76
CA THR A 99 6.74 4.66 13.62
C THR A 99 7.85 4.79 14.66
N ALA A 100 8.80 5.70 14.43
CA ALA A 100 9.86 6.01 15.39
C ALA A 100 9.33 6.50 16.76
N SER A 101 8.10 7.02 16.79
CA SER A 101 7.38 7.40 18.02
C SER A 101 6.78 6.21 18.77
N ASN A 102 7.09 4.98 18.37
CA ASN A 102 6.55 3.73 18.90
C ASN A 102 5.02 3.64 18.80
N GLN A 103 4.43 4.35 17.83
CA GLN A 103 3.00 4.29 17.52
C GLN A 103 2.79 3.34 16.35
N SER A 104 1.77 2.48 16.47
CA SER A 104 1.34 1.56 15.42
C SER A 104 0.16 2.17 14.67
N GLU A 105 0.33 2.38 13.38
CA GLU A 105 -0.70 2.88 12.46
C GLU A 105 -1.17 1.72 11.56
N THR A 106 -2.49 1.56 11.42
CA THR A 106 -3.07 0.48 10.61
C THR A 106 -3.77 1.04 9.38
N PHE A 107 -3.47 0.46 8.22
CA PHE A 107 -4.03 0.85 6.92
C PHE A 107 -4.63 -0.33 6.19
N ARG A 108 -5.62 -0.04 5.36
CA ARG A 108 -6.31 -1.03 4.52
C ARG A 108 -6.26 -0.59 3.07
N HIS A 109 -5.89 -1.50 2.18
CA HIS A 109 -5.83 -1.22 0.75
C HIS A 109 -6.44 -2.36 -0.07
N GLN A 110 -7.37 -2.03 -0.96
CA GLN A 110 -8.03 -3.01 -1.82
C GLN A 110 -7.25 -3.18 -3.13
N VAL A 111 -7.04 -4.41 -3.54
CA VAL A 111 -6.32 -4.78 -4.75
C VAL A 111 -7.22 -5.66 -5.60
N ARG A 112 -7.36 -5.30 -6.89
CA ARG A 112 -8.14 -6.07 -7.86
C ARG A 112 -7.30 -7.18 -8.49
N VAL A 113 -7.92 -8.33 -8.72
CA VAL A 113 -7.36 -9.51 -9.39
C VAL A 113 -8.36 -10.01 -10.44
N ALA A 114 -7.91 -10.73 -11.48
CA ALA A 114 -8.73 -11.15 -12.63
C ALA A 114 -9.31 -12.57 -12.53
#